data_AF-A0A5D3CDP8-F1
#
_entry.id   AF-A0A5D3CDP8-F1
#
_cell.length_a   1.000
_cell.length_b   1.000
_cell.length_c   1.000
_cell.angle_alpha   90.00
_cell.angle_beta   90.00
_cell.angle_gamma   90.00
#
_symmetry.space_group_name_H-M   'P 1'
#
loop_
_entity.id
_entity.type
_entity.pdbx_description
1 polymer ?
#
loop_
_entity_poly.entity_id
_entity_poly.type
_entity_poly.pdbx_seq_one_letter_code
_entity_poly.pdbx_strand_id
1 'polypeptide(L)'
;MLQVALAPFLAAQQNHAALVQNQAAPVQDRTVIPLAPVEAQPMPVQLSTEAKHLRDFRKYNPKTFDGSMDNPTKAQMWLTSIETIFRYMKCP
;
A
#
# COMPACT_ATOMS: atom_id res chain seq x y z
N MET A 1 36.45 7.67 -17.05
CA MET A 1 35.30 6.95 -17.65
C MET A 1 34.06 6.88 -16.72
N LEU A 2 33.98 7.67 -15.64
CA LEU A 2 32.87 7.59 -14.67
C LEU A 2 31.66 8.48 -15.02
N GLN A 3 31.75 9.34 -16.04
CA GLN A 3 30.69 10.28 -16.38
C GLN A 3 29.56 9.68 -17.23
N VAL A 4 29.78 8.52 -17.88
CA VAL A 4 28.78 7.94 -18.81
C VAL A 4 27.73 7.09 -18.07
N ALA A 5 28.01 6.63 -16.85
CA ALA A 5 27.12 5.76 -16.09
C ALA A 5 26.03 6.51 -15.28
N LEU A 6 26.14 7.84 -15.14
CA LEU A 6 25.20 8.64 -14.35
C LEU A 6 23.99 9.16 -15.15
N ALA A 7 24.03 9.07 -16.48
CA ALA A 7 22.95 9.51 -17.36
C ALA A 7 21.57 8.89 -17.05
N PRO A 8 21.43 7.56 -16.84
CA PRO A 8 20.13 6.97 -16.52
C PRO A 8 19.59 7.40 -15.16
N PHE A 9 20.47 7.66 -14.18
CA PHE A 9 20.07 8.16 -12.87
C PHE A 9 19.56 9.60 -12.93
N LEU A 10 20.23 10.46 -13.69
CA LEU A 10 19.81 11.85 -13.87
C LEU A 10 18.48 11.93 -14.65
N ALA A 11 18.30 11.09 -15.68
CA ALA A 11 17.04 10.99 -16.42
C ALA A 11 15.88 10.48 -15.52
N ALA A 12 16.14 9.48 -14.68
CA ALA A 12 15.14 9.00 -13.72
C ALA A 12 14.77 10.08 -12.68
N GLN A 13 15.75 10.86 -12.20
CA GLN A 13 15.49 11.94 -11.23
C GLN A 13 14.62 13.06 -11.82
N GLN A 14 14.82 13.43 -13.08
CA GLN A 14 14.03 14.46 -13.76
C GLN A 14 12.54 14.11 -13.87
N ASN A 15 12.21 12.83 -14.08
CA ASN A 15 10.81 12.38 -14.16
C ASN A 15 10.05 12.51 -12.83
N HIS A 16 10.75 12.42 -11.69
CA HIS A 16 10.13 12.63 -10.38
C HIS A 16 9.75 14.10 -10.16
N ALA A 17 10.58 15.04 -10.64
CA ALA A 17 10.26 16.48 -10.55
C ALA A 17 9.04 16.86 -11.40
N ALA A 18 8.85 16.22 -12.55
CA ALA A 18 7.69 16.45 -13.42
C ALA A 18 6.38 15.85 -12.85
N LEU A 19 6.44 14.71 -12.15
CA LEU A 19 5.28 14.12 -11.49
C LEU A 19 4.76 15.02 -10.34
N VAL A 20 5.68 15.64 -9.59
CA VAL A 20 5.34 16.51 -8.46
C VAL A 20 4.67 17.82 -8.91
N GLN A 21 5.02 18.35 -10.09
CA GLN A 21 4.38 19.59 -10.60
C GLN A 21 2.99 19.37 -11.22
N ASN A 22 2.68 18.19 -11.75
CA ASN A 22 1.35 17.90 -12.29
C ASN A 22 0.28 17.66 -11.21
N GLN A 23 0.63 17.76 -9.92
CA GLN A 23 -0.30 17.63 -8.80
C GLN A 23 -0.68 18.98 -8.15
N ALA A 24 -0.34 20.11 -8.78
CA ALA A 24 -0.77 21.44 -8.34
C ALA A 24 -1.41 22.24 -9.48
N ALA A 25 -2.71 22.03 -9.71
CA ALA A 25 -3.53 23.00 -10.42
C ALA A 25 -4.24 23.91 -9.39
N PRO A 26 -4.20 25.25 -9.55
CA PRO A 26 -5.02 26.14 -8.73
C PRO A 26 -6.43 26.15 -9.33
N VAL A 27 -7.40 25.54 -8.66
CA VAL A 27 -8.82 25.74 -9.00
C VAL A 27 -9.36 26.82 -8.06
N GLN A 28 -9.31 28.06 -8.53
CA GLN A 28 -10.11 29.17 -8.03
C GLN A 28 -11.10 29.54 -9.13
N ASP A 29 -12.39 29.27 -8.94
CA ASP A 29 -13.41 30.31 -8.81
C ASP A 29 -14.78 29.67 -8.50
N ARG A 30 -15.57 30.45 -7.76
CA ARG A 30 -16.75 30.16 -6.98
C ARG A 30 -18.01 30.11 -7.85
N THR A 31 -18.70 28.97 -7.84
CA THR A 31 -20.16 28.93 -8.06
C THR A 31 -20.82 28.49 -6.77
N VAL A 32 -21.50 29.43 -6.11
CA VAL A 32 -22.38 29.18 -4.98
C VAL A 32 -23.52 28.28 -5.44
N ILE A 33 -23.59 27.06 -4.90
CA ILE A 33 -24.83 26.28 -4.84
C ILE A 33 -25.08 26.00 -3.35
N PRO A 34 -26.17 26.48 -2.74
CA PRO A 34 -26.50 26.12 -1.37
C PRO A 34 -27.17 24.75 -1.41
N LEU A 35 -26.43 23.69 -1.10
CA LEU A 35 -27.04 22.40 -0.83
C LEU A 35 -26.58 21.94 0.55
N ALA A 36 -27.58 21.81 1.43
CA ALA A 36 -27.62 21.32 2.80
C ALA A 36 -26.39 20.58 3.35
N PRO A 37 -26.15 20.62 4.67
CA PRO A 37 -25.20 19.71 5.31
C PRO A 37 -25.75 18.29 5.16
N VAL A 38 -25.44 17.65 4.03
CA VAL A 38 -25.58 16.21 3.87
C VAL A 38 -24.63 15.64 4.89
N GLU A 39 -25.22 15.19 6.00
CA GLU A 39 -24.62 14.33 7.00
C GLU A 39 -23.61 13.44 6.28
N ALA A 40 -22.33 13.72 6.49
CA ALA A 40 -21.23 12.94 5.95
C ALA A 40 -21.26 11.61 6.69
N GLN A 41 -22.23 10.77 6.34
CA GLN A 41 -22.22 9.38 6.72
C GLN A 41 -20.89 8.84 6.22
N PRO A 42 -20.03 8.33 7.10
CA PRO A 42 -18.79 7.73 6.67
C PRO A 42 -19.20 6.52 5.83
N MET A 43 -19.16 6.69 4.51
CA MET A 43 -19.20 5.57 3.58
C MET A 43 -18.22 4.54 4.15
N PRO A 44 -18.65 3.29 4.41
CA PRO A 44 -17.70 2.25 4.73
C PRO A 44 -16.74 2.23 3.55
N VAL A 45 -15.52 2.71 3.76
CA VAL A 45 -14.50 2.81 2.71
C VAL A 45 -14.54 1.47 1.99
N GLN A 46 -14.91 1.49 0.70
CA GLN A 46 -14.96 0.28 -0.12
C GLN A 46 -13.51 -0.19 -0.31
N LEU A 47 -13.00 -0.86 0.71
CA LEU A 47 -11.65 -1.40 0.72
C LEU A 47 -11.61 -2.47 -0.35
N SER A 48 -10.59 -2.39 -1.19
CA SER A 48 -10.29 -3.48 -2.10
C SER A 48 -10.19 -4.79 -1.31
N THR A 49 -10.52 -5.89 -1.97
CA THR A 49 -10.44 -7.24 -1.40
C THR A 49 -9.07 -7.49 -0.74
N GLU A 50 -7.99 -7.01 -1.34
CA GLU A 50 -6.64 -7.06 -0.76
C GLU A 50 -6.49 -6.22 0.51
N ALA A 51 -6.93 -4.96 0.50
CA ALA A 51 -6.86 -4.10 1.68
C ALA A 51 -7.69 -4.65 2.85
N LYS A 52 -8.79 -5.34 2.56
CA LYS A 52 -9.55 -6.12 3.55
C LYS A 52 -8.71 -7.28 4.10
N HIS A 53 -8.13 -8.11 3.24
CA HIS A 53 -7.30 -9.23 3.68
C HIS A 53 -6.10 -8.80 4.52
N LEU A 54 -5.46 -7.66 4.20
CA LEU A 54 -4.35 -7.12 5.02
C LEU A 54 -4.80 -6.66 6.41
N ARG A 55 -6.02 -6.13 6.53
CA ARG A 55 -6.60 -5.79 7.84
C ARG A 55 -6.93 -7.04 8.63
N ASP A 56 -7.56 -8.04 7.99
CA ASP A 56 -7.87 -9.33 8.60
C ASP A 56 -6.59 -10.06 9.03
N PHE A 57 -5.52 -10.00 8.23
CA PHE A 57 -4.24 -10.66 8.52
C PHE A 57 -3.61 -10.16 9.82
N ARG A 58 -3.65 -8.84 10.05
CA ARG A 58 -3.14 -8.24 11.30
C ARG A 58 -3.90 -8.69 12.55
N LYS A 59 -5.18 -9.04 12.44
CA LYS A 59 -5.99 -9.54 13.57
C LYS A 59 -5.43 -10.86 14.15
N TYR A 60 -4.75 -11.65 13.33
CA TYR A 60 -4.19 -12.94 13.74
C TYR A 60 -2.81 -12.85 14.39
N ASN A 61 -2.22 -11.65 14.50
CA ASN A 61 -0.88 -11.42 15.08
C ASN A 61 0.16 -12.44 14.56
N PRO A 62 0.32 -12.58 13.24
CA PRO A 62 1.28 -13.52 12.68
C PRO A 62 2.68 -13.19 13.18
N LYS A 63 3.45 -14.23 13.53
CA LYS A 63 4.87 -14.04 13.84
C LYS A 63 5.60 -13.50 12.61
N THR A 64 6.53 -12.59 12.83
CA THR A 64 7.43 -12.10 11.78
C THR A 64 8.41 -13.20 11.37
N PHE A 65 8.73 -13.25 10.08
CA PHE A 65 9.89 -14.00 9.62
C PHE A 65 11.14 -13.23 10.05
N ASP A 66 12.00 -13.84 10.86
CA ASP A 66 13.22 -13.20 11.34
C ASP A 66 14.37 -13.26 10.33
N GLY A 67 14.17 -13.88 9.16
CA GLY A 67 15.18 -14.03 8.11
C GLY A 67 16.33 -14.99 8.47
N SER A 68 16.46 -15.32 9.75
CA SER A 68 17.57 -16.06 10.35
C SER A 68 17.13 -17.42 10.87
N MET A 69 15.97 -17.92 10.46
CA MET A 69 15.50 -19.27 10.80
C MET A 69 16.44 -20.34 10.20
N ASP A 70 17.55 -20.49 10.91
CA ASP A 70 18.67 -21.42 10.86
C ASP A 70 18.21 -22.87 10.96
N ASN A 71 16.99 -23.08 11.45
CA ASN A 71 16.33 -24.37 11.51
C ASN A 71 15.21 -24.49 10.45
N PRO A 72 15.33 -25.42 9.49
CA PRO A 72 14.34 -25.61 8.43
C PRO A 72 12.95 -25.99 8.96
N THR A 73 12.87 -26.67 10.10
CA THR A 73 11.58 -27.01 10.74
C THR A 73 10.86 -25.76 11.24
N LYS A 74 11.60 -24.78 11.78
CA LYS A 74 11.00 -23.51 12.21
C LYS A 74 10.48 -22.74 11.00
N ALA A 75 11.24 -22.71 9.90
CA ALA A 75 10.82 -22.16 8.60
C ALA A 75 9.51 -22.77 8.11
N GLN A 76 9.43 -24.10 8.12
CA GLN A 76 8.24 -24.80 7.72
C GLN A 76 7.05 -24.45 8.62
N MET A 77 7.23 -24.47 9.95
CA MET A 77 6.17 -24.13 10.90
C MET A 77 5.66 -22.69 10.70
N TRP A 78 6.56 -21.74 10.45
CA TRP A 78 6.19 -20.36 10.16
C TRP A 78 5.36 -20.28 8.87
N LEU A 79 5.81 -20.91 7.79
CA LEU A 79 5.07 -20.97 6.52
C LEU A 79 3.67 -21.58 6.70
N THR A 80 3.57 -22.71 7.40
CA THR A 80 2.28 -23.35 7.71
C THR A 80 1.37 -22.44 8.53
N SER A 81 1.91 -21.65 9.46
CA SER A 81 1.14 -20.66 10.21
C SER A 81 0.59 -19.57 9.30
N ILE A 82 1.40 -19.05 8.38
CA ILE A 82 0.97 -18.02 7.42
C ILE A 82 -0.13 -18.57 6.49
N GLU A 83 0.06 -19.76 5.94
CA GLU A 83 -0.92 -20.42 5.08
C GLU A 83 -2.26 -20.65 5.80
N THR A 84 -2.22 -21.08 7.06
CA THR A 84 -3.42 -21.28 7.87
C THR A 84 -4.20 -19.99 8.06
N ILE A 85 -3.52 -18.86 8.28
CA ILE A 85 -4.16 -17.55 8.38
C ILE A 85 -4.82 -17.16 7.06
N PHE A 86 -4.15 -17.35 5.91
CA PHE A 86 -4.76 -17.09 4.60
C PHE A 86 -6.02 -17.91 4.36
N ARG A 87 -6.03 -19.19 4.76
CA ARG A 87 -7.23 -20.03 4.69
C ARG A 87 -8.36 -19.52 5.57
N TYR A 88 -8.08 -19.08 6.80
CA TYR A 88 -9.11 -18.53 7.69
C TYR A 88 -9.73 -17.23 7.16
N MET A 89 -8.94 -16.41 6.48
CA MET A 89 -9.43 -15.17 5.86
C MET A 89 -10.19 -15.42 4.55
N LYS A 90 -10.22 -16.67 4.06
CA LYS A 90 -10.77 -17.04 2.75
C LYS A 90 -10.14 -16.23 1.62
N CYS A 91 -8.82 -16.03 1.70
CA CYS A 91 -8.06 -15.37 0.64
C CYS A 91 -8.13 -16.25 -0.64
N PRO A 92 -8.42 -15.67 -1.82
CA PRO A 92 -8.49 -16.41 -3.08
C PRO A 92 -7.14 -16.98 -3.51
#